data_AF-A0A3R7AFA2-F1
#
_entry.id   AF-A0A3R7AFA2-F1
#
_cell.length_a   1.000
_cell.length_b   1.000
_cell.length_c   1.000
_cell.angle_alpha   90.00
_cell.angle_beta   90.00
_cell.angle_gamma   90.00
#
_symmetry.space_group_name_H-M   'P 1'
#
loop_
_entity.id
_entity.type
_entity.pdbx_description
1 polymer ?
#
loop_
_entity_poly.entity_id
_entity_poly.type
_entity_poly.pdbx_seq_one_letter_code
_entity_poly.pdbx_strand_id
1 'polypeptide(L)'
;MASNPESFSAVPGKVEGMAEFVGRPCSVAVGREYTVVATKPYIGPSEDQVEAARVEEAARVAAIAKQYEAEERKEELRDALIERLQRSRCIEYLNSHHPLCNQCPIAGVCPGFQRDEIDPQLCQQCLHIKHSHNGQHRESNKAMGLDELRVLLERLHVTDDDLDLYIPDDEFLIE
;
A
#
# COMPACT_ATOMS: atom_id res chain seq x y z
N MET A 1 -34.51 48.74 -48.79
CA MET A 1 -34.27 48.38 -47.39
C MET A 1 -34.49 46.88 -47.24
N ALA A 2 -33.43 46.12 -46.96
CA ALA A 2 -33.52 44.71 -46.59
C ALA A 2 -32.74 44.57 -45.28
N SER A 3 -33.47 44.45 -44.18
CA SER A 3 -32.94 44.18 -42.85
C SER A 3 -32.61 42.70 -42.75
N ASN A 4 -31.32 42.34 -42.80
CA ASN A 4 -30.88 40.98 -42.45
C ASN A 4 -30.98 40.80 -40.92
N PRO A 5 -31.62 39.73 -40.42
CA PRO A 5 -31.85 39.51 -38.99
C PRO A 5 -30.77 38.62 -38.37
N GLU A 6 -29.50 38.78 -38.74
CA GLU A 6 -28.42 37.99 -38.14
C GLU A 6 -27.86 38.75 -36.95
N SER A 7 -28.22 38.30 -35.75
CA SER A 7 -27.72 38.84 -34.49
C SER A 7 -26.25 38.43 -34.29
N PHE A 8 -25.33 39.19 -34.87
CA PHE A 8 -23.90 39.00 -34.65
C PHE A 8 -23.53 39.42 -33.23
N SER A 9 -22.90 38.52 -32.46
CA SER A 9 -22.42 38.81 -31.10
C SER A 9 -20.90 38.97 -31.11
N ALA A 10 -20.42 40.12 -30.64
CA ALA A 10 -18.98 40.41 -30.48
C ALA A 10 -18.37 39.85 -29.18
N VAL A 11 -19.13 39.05 -28.41
CA VAL A 11 -18.70 38.49 -27.13
C VAL A 11 -17.97 37.15 -27.36
N PRO A 12 -16.68 37.03 -26.99
CA PRO A 12 -15.96 35.75 -27.06
C PRO A 12 -16.71 34.64 -26.29
N GLY A 13 -16.78 33.43 -26.87
CA GLY A 13 -17.49 32.28 -26.28
C GLY A 13 -18.95 32.10 -26.70
N LYS A 14 -19.55 33.05 -27.43
CA LYS A 14 -20.88 32.87 -28.08
C LYS A 14 -20.81 32.39 -29.54
N VAL A 15 -19.60 32.37 -30.11
CA VAL A 15 -19.32 31.92 -31.47
C VAL A 15 -18.70 30.54 -31.41
N GLU A 16 -19.26 29.59 -32.16
CA GLU A 16 -18.76 28.22 -32.27
C GLU A 16 -17.29 28.23 -32.74
N GLY A 17 -16.42 27.45 -32.09
CA GLY A 17 -14.98 27.38 -32.40
C GLY A 17 -14.10 28.49 -31.79
N MET A 18 -14.64 29.46 -31.05
CA MET A 18 -13.88 30.52 -30.37
C MET A 18 -13.60 30.24 -28.88
N ALA A 19 -13.91 29.03 -28.39
CA ALA A 19 -13.74 28.67 -26.97
C ALA A 19 -12.26 28.55 -26.56
N GLU A 20 -11.39 28.09 -27.47
CA GLU A 20 -9.96 27.88 -27.23
C GLU A 20 -9.09 29.02 -27.79
N PHE A 21 -9.70 30.10 -28.27
CA PHE A 21 -8.98 31.21 -28.88
C PHE A 21 -8.14 31.97 -27.84
N VAL A 22 -6.83 32.03 -28.06
CA VAL A 22 -5.89 32.75 -27.19
C VAL A 22 -5.59 34.14 -27.77
N GLY A 23 -6.19 35.17 -27.18
CA GLY A 23 -5.92 36.57 -27.56
C GLY A 23 -7.06 37.51 -27.18
N ARG A 24 -6.89 38.80 -27.50
CA ARG A 24 -7.96 39.81 -27.35
C ARG A 24 -8.46 40.22 -28.74
N PRO A 25 -9.68 39.81 -29.16
CA PRO A 25 -10.23 40.22 -30.45
C PRO A 25 -10.50 41.72 -30.43
N CYS A 26 -10.07 42.40 -31.50
CA CYS A 26 -10.24 43.83 -31.73
C CYS A 26 -11.33 44.13 -32.75
N SER A 27 -11.49 43.27 -33.76
CA SER A 27 -12.53 43.38 -34.78
C SER A 27 -12.90 42.00 -35.31
N VAL A 28 -14.15 41.81 -35.68
CA VAL A 28 -14.68 40.56 -36.24
C VAL A 28 -15.50 40.91 -37.46
N ALA A 29 -15.21 40.27 -38.60
CA ALA A 29 -16.00 40.36 -39.83
C ALA A 29 -16.45 38.97 -40.24
N VAL A 30 -17.75 38.80 -40.49
CA VAL A 30 -18.37 37.52 -40.83
C VAL A 30 -18.90 37.58 -42.26
N GLY A 31 -18.47 36.63 -43.08
CA GLY A 31 -18.97 36.38 -44.43
C GLY A 31 -19.77 35.08 -44.49
N ARG A 32 -20.34 34.77 -45.66
CA ARG A 32 -21.19 33.57 -45.84
C ARG A 32 -20.47 32.25 -45.58
N GLU A 33 -19.15 32.20 -45.77
CA GLU A 33 -18.32 30.98 -45.65
C GLU A 33 -17.05 31.20 -44.82
N TYR A 34 -16.85 32.37 -44.22
CA TYR A 34 -15.62 32.70 -43.50
C TYR A 34 -15.87 33.69 -42.36
N THR A 35 -14.99 33.63 -41.36
CA THR A 35 -14.93 34.61 -40.27
C THR A 35 -13.50 35.13 -40.16
N VAL A 36 -13.32 36.44 -40.27
CA VAL A 36 -12.02 37.11 -40.05
C VAL A 36 -12.04 37.75 -38.68
N VAL A 37 -11.08 37.40 -37.83
CA VAL A 37 -10.89 38.02 -36.52
C VAL A 37 -9.56 38.75 -36.50
N ALA A 38 -9.60 40.07 -36.31
CA ALA A 38 -8.42 40.88 -36.07
C ALA A 38 -8.17 40.95 -34.56
N THR A 39 -6.93 40.68 -34.15
CA THR A 39 -6.55 40.54 -32.74
C THR A 39 -5.46 41.55 -32.40
N LYS A 40 -5.29 41.86 -31.12
CA LYS A 40 -4.02 42.50 -30.68
C LYS A 40 -2.85 41.54 -30.93
N PRO A 41 -1.61 42.06 -31.08
CA PRO A 41 -0.42 41.22 -31.05
C PRO A 41 -0.46 40.30 -29.83
N TYR A 42 -0.23 39.01 -30.05
CA TYR A 42 -0.17 38.05 -28.97
C TYR A 42 1.05 38.36 -28.09
N ILE A 43 0.82 38.54 -26.79
CA ILE A 43 1.84 38.78 -25.77
C ILE A 43 1.72 37.63 -24.76
N GLY A 44 2.20 36.46 -25.14
CA GLY A 44 2.20 35.27 -24.32
C GLY A 44 3.26 34.27 -24.82
N PRO A 45 3.39 33.12 -24.15
CA PRO A 45 4.38 32.12 -24.51
C PRO A 45 4.10 31.53 -25.89
N SER A 46 5.15 31.29 -26.67
CA SER A 46 4.99 30.57 -27.95
C SER A 46 4.46 29.15 -27.72
N GLU A 47 3.90 28.54 -28.76
CA GLU A 47 3.47 27.13 -28.72
C GLU A 47 4.62 26.22 -28.24
N ASP A 48 5.84 26.45 -28.72
CA ASP A 48 7.05 25.74 -28.28
C ASP A 48 7.32 25.90 -26.78
N GLN A 49 7.07 27.09 -26.21
CA GLN A 49 7.25 27.35 -24.78
C GLN A 49 6.18 26.67 -23.93
N VAL A 50 4.93 26.62 -24.43
CA VAL A 50 3.83 25.90 -23.76
C VAL A 50 4.11 24.40 -23.77
N GLU A 51 4.58 23.86 -24.90
CA GLU A 51 4.91 22.44 -25.01
C GLU A 51 6.12 22.07 -24.14
N ALA A 52 7.17 22.90 -24.14
CA ALA A 52 8.32 22.70 -23.27
C ALA A 52 7.94 22.69 -21.78
N ALA A 53 7.05 23.60 -21.37
CA ALA A 53 6.54 23.65 -19.99
C ALA A 53 5.74 22.38 -19.62
N ARG A 54 4.92 21.86 -20.54
CA ARG A 54 4.17 20.61 -20.34
C ARG A 54 5.09 19.40 -20.19
N VAL A 55 6.11 19.30 -21.03
CA VAL A 55 7.10 18.22 -20.96
C VAL A 55 7.89 18.29 -19.65
N GLU A 56 8.30 19.49 -19.23
CA GLU A 56 8.99 19.68 -17.96
C GLU A 56 8.10 19.32 -16.76
N GLU A 57 6.84 19.74 -16.77
CA GLU A 57 5.88 19.40 -15.71
C GLU A 57 5.63 17.89 -15.65
N ALA A 58 5.41 17.23 -16.80
CA ALA A 58 5.26 15.79 -16.87
C ALA A 58 6.51 15.05 -16.36
N ALA A 59 7.71 15.54 -16.68
CA ALA A 59 8.97 14.98 -16.18
C ALA A 59 9.10 15.14 -14.66
N ARG A 60 8.70 16.28 -14.10
CA ARG A 60 8.69 16.51 -12.64
C ARG A 60 7.71 15.58 -11.93
N VAL A 61 6.49 15.44 -12.45
CA VAL A 61 5.47 14.54 -11.88
C VAL A 61 5.96 13.09 -11.92
N ALA A 62 6.54 12.65 -13.04
CA ALA A 62 7.09 11.31 -13.16
C ALA A 62 8.28 11.06 -12.21
N ALA A 63 9.15 12.06 -12.02
CA ALA A 63 10.26 11.96 -11.08
C ALA A 63 9.77 11.82 -9.63
N ILE A 64 8.75 12.58 -9.25
CA ILE A 64 8.11 12.49 -7.94
C ILE A 64 7.44 11.13 -7.73
N ALA A 65 6.67 10.64 -8.71
CA ALA A 65 6.02 9.33 -8.63
C ALA A 65 7.05 8.20 -8.42
N LYS A 66 8.17 8.24 -9.16
CA LYS A 66 9.25 7.26 -9.02
C LYS A 66 9.91 7.30 -7.63
N GLN A 67 9.98 8.46 -6.99
CA GLN A 67 10.49 8.57 -5.62
C GLN A 67 9.54 7.90 -4.63
N TYR A 68 8.24 8.18 -4.72
CA TYR A 68 7.24 7.52 -3.87
C TYR A 68 7.22 6.00 -4.05
N GLU A 69 7.21 5.50 -5.28
CA GLU A 69 7.27 4.05 -5.55
C GLU A 69 8.53 3.37 -4.99
N ALA A 70 9.64 4.11 -4.87
CA ALA A 70 10.88 3.58 -4.31
C ALA A 70 10.84 3.57 -2.77
N GLU A 71 10.13 4.52 -2.15
CA GLU A 71 9.90 4.55 -0.71
C GLU A 71 8.89 3.49 -0.29
N GLU A 72 7.75 3.38 -0.98
CA GLU A 72 6.74 2.34 -0.73
C GLU A 72 7.35 0.93 -0.78
N ARG A 73 8.17 0.63 -1.80
CA ARG A 73 8.85 -0.66 -1.89
C ARG A 73 9.81 -0.93 -0.73
N LYS A 74 10.45 0.10 -0.18
CA LYS A 74 11.32 -0.06 0.99
C LYS A 74 10.50 -0.34 2.25
N GLU A 75 9.36 0.32 2.40
CA GLU A 75 8.42 0.08 3.49
C GLU A 75 7.84 -1.34 3.44
N GLU A 76 7.38 -1.79 2.26
CA GLU A 76 6.88 -3.15 2.06
C GLU A 76 7.92 -4.23 2.43
N LEU A 77 9.19 -4.02 2.02
CA LEU A 77 10.28 -4.93 2.36
C LEU A 77 10.58 -4.93 3.86
N ARG A 78 10.50 -3.76 4.51
CA ARG A 78 10.69 -3.62 5.95
C ARG A 78 9.59 -4.35 6.71
N ASP A 79 8.33 -4.13 6.35
CA ASP A 79 7.18 -4.78 6.99
C ASP A 79 7.23 -6.30 6.84
N ALA A 80 7.58 -6.80 5.64
CA ALA A 80 7.76 -8.23 5.40
C ALA A 80 8.91 -8.83 6.24
N LEU A 81 9.99 -8.08 6.47
CA LEU A 81 11.09 -8.51 7.33
C LEU A 81 10.67 -8.53 8.81
N ILE A 82 9.95 -7.50 9.28
CA ILE A 82 9.38 -7.43 10.63
C ILE A 82 8.49 -8.65 10.88
N GLU A 83 7.53 -8.91 9.99
CA GLU A 83 6.60 -10.02 10.12
C GLU A 83 7.36 -11.36 10.20
N ARG A 84 8.38 -11.54 9.35
CA ARG A 84 9.21 -12.74 9.35
C ARG A 84 9.95 -12.92 10.67
N LEU A 85 10.59 -11.87 11.20
CA LEU A 85 11.35 -11.93 12.44
C LEU A 85 10.44 -12.18 13.65
N GLN A 86 9.31 -11.48 13.73
CA GLN A 86 8.30 -11.71 14.76
C GLN A 86 7.78 -13.14 14.73
N ARG A 87 7.50 -13.67 13.53
CA ARG A 87 7.09 -15.07 13.36
C ARG A 87 8.15 -16.04 13.84
N SER A 88 9.42 -15.78 13.55
CA SER A 88 10.56 -16.57 14.03
C SER A 88 10.59 -16.63 15.55
N ARG A 89 10.51 -15.47 16.22
CA ARG A 89 10.51 -15.36 17.70
C ARG A 89 9.33 -16.12 18.32
N CYS A 90 8.13 -15.97 17.78
CA CYS A 90 6.95 -16.72 18.23
C CYS A 90 7.17 -18.24 18.13
N ILE A 91 7.72 -18.72 17.02
CA ILE A 91 7.99 -20.14 16.80
C ILE A 91 9.04 -20.67 17.78
N GLU A 92 10.13 -19.94 17.97
CA GLU A 92 11.21 -20.31 18.90
C GLU A 92 10.70 -20.40 20.35
N TYR A 93 9.88 -19.43 20.77
CA TYR A 93 9.25 -19.44 22.09
C TYR A 93 8.33 -20.66 22.26
N LEU A 94 7.42 -20.89 21.32
CA LEU A 94 6.50 -22.04 21.36
C LEU A 94 7.28 -23.36 21.42
N ASN A 95 8.33 -23.51 20.62
CA ASN A 95 9.15 -24.73 20.62
C ASN A 95 9.90 -24.98 21.93
N SER A 96 10.32 -23.92 22.62
CA SER A 96 11.08 -24.01 23.87
C SER A 96 10.19 -24.19 25.10
N HIS A 97 9.01 -23.56 25.12
CA HIS A 97 8.13 -23.51 26.29
C HIS A 97 6.92 -24.43 26.17
N HIS A 98 6.39 -24.58 24.95
CA HIS A 98 5.12 -25.27 24.67
C HIS A 98 5.22 -26.21 23.45
N PRO A 99 6.09 -27.24 23.47
CA PRO A 99 6.29 -28.12 22.34
C PRO A 99 5.00 -28.87 21.93
N LEU A 100 4.88 -29.15 20.64
CA LEU A 100 3.69 -29.75 20.05
C LEU A 100 3.51 -31.21 20.46
N CYS A 101 2.25 -31.61 20.64
CA CYS A 101 1.88 -32.99 20.87
C CYS A 101 1.83 -33.79 19.56
N ASN A 102 2.60 -34.88 19.47
CA ASN A 102 2.60 -35.78 18.31
C ASN A 102 1.46 -36.81 18.32
N GLN A 103 0.68 -36.87 19.39
CA GLN A 103 -0.43 -37.81 19.56
C GLN A 103 -1.81 -37.17 19.34
N CYS A 104 -1.89 -35.84 19.25
CA CYS A 104 -3.16 -35.16 19.02
C CYS A 104 -3.61 -35.36 17.55
N PRO A 105 -4.77 -35.99 17.30
CA PRO A 105 -5.26 -36.25 15.95
C PRO A 105 -5.83 -35.00 15.27
N ILE A 106 -6.21 -33.99 16.07
CA ILE A 106 -6.78 -32.73 15.59
C ILE A 106 -5.78 -31.62 15.88
N ALA A 107 -5.30 -30.98 14.81
CA ALA A 107 -4.44 -29.81 14.90
C ALA A 107 -5.18 -28.68 15.65
N GLY A 108 -4.52 -28.08 16.65
CA GLY A 108 -5.06 -26.95 17.42
C GLY A 108 -5.89 -27.30 18.66
N VAL A 109 -6.16 -28.58 18.96
CA VAL A 109 -6.77 -28.99 20.25
C VAL A 109 -5.79 -28.83 21.40
N CYS A 110 -4.52 -29.18 21.17
CA CYS A 110 -3.45 -28.93 22.11
C CYS A 110 -2.60 -27.78 21.58
N PRO A 111 -2.57 -26.62 22.25
CA PRO A 111 -1.75 -25.50 21.83
C PRO A 111 -0.25 -25.70 22.11
N GLY A 112 0.11 -26.79 22.79
CA GLY A 112 1.46 -27.11 23.24
C GLY A 112 1.42 -27.68 24.66
N PHE A 113 2.55 -28.21 25.13
CA PHE A 113 2.61 -28.77 26.48
C PHE A 113 2.32 -27.70 27.55
N GLN A 114 1.33 -27.99 28.39
CA GLN A 114 1.03 -27.24 29.62
C GLN A 114 0.96 -28.24 30.76
N ARG A 115 1.64 -27.97 31.86
CA ARG A 115 1.68 -28.89 32.99
C ARG A 115 0.32 -28.93 33.70
N ASP A 116 -0.25 -30.12 33.83
CA ASP A 116 -1.47 -30.30 34.64
C ASP A 116 -1.18 -30.07 36.14
N GLU A 117 -2.16 -29.50 36.86
CA GLU A 117 -2.03 -29.15 38.28
C GLU A 117 -2.07 -30.38 39.19
N ILE A 118 -2.75 -31.46 38.75
CA ILE A 118 -2.94 -32.69 39.52
C ILE A 118 -1.85 -33.71 39.18
N ASP A 119 -1.60 -33.94 37.88
CA ASP A 119 -0.53 -34.84 37.41
C ASP A 119 0.48 -34.11 36.51
N PRO A 120 1.65 -33.72 37.05
CA PRO A 120 2.74 -33.09 36.30
C PRO A 120 3.24 -33.83 35.06
N GLN A 121 2.97 -35.13 34.93
CA GLN A 121 3.37 -35.93 33.78
C GLN A 121 2.42 -35.77 32.60
N LEU A 122 1.23 -35.20 32.80
CA LEU A 122 0.21 -35.02 31.78
C LEU A 122 0.13 -33.58 31.31
N CYS A 123 -0.28 -33.43 30.05
CA CYS A 123 -0.65 -32.14 29.50
C CYS A 123 -2.06 -31.75 29.95
N GLN A 124 -2.22 -30.55 30.49
CA GLN A 124 -3.50 -30.01 30.96
C GLN A 124 -4.60 -30.02 29.86
N GLN A 125 -4.20 -29.84 28.59
CA GLN A 125 -5.14 -29.65 27.47
C GLN A 125 -5.52 -30.96 26.77
N CYS A 126 -4.57 -31.86 26.54
CA CYS A 126 -4.82 -33.11 25.80
C CYS A 126 -4.69 -34.39 26.64
N LEU A 127 -4.28 -34.27 27.90
CA LEU A 127 -4.06 -35.38 28.84
C LEU A 127 -3.07 -36.44 28.35
N HIS A 128 -2.31 -36.17 27.29
CA HIS A 128 -1.19 -37.00 26.88
C HIS A 128 0.03 -36.75 27.75
N ILE A 129 0.87 -37.77 27.89
CA ILE A 129 2.11 -37.68 28.65
C ILE A 129 3.06 -36.63 28.07
N LYS A 130 3.88 -36.02 28.93
CA LYS A 130 4.89 -35.03 28.55
C LYS A 130 5.81 -35.53 27.43
N HIS A 131 6.17 -36.81 27.42
CA HIS A 131 7.02 -37.40 26.39
C HIS A 131 6.40 -37.39 24.98
N SER A 132 5.08 -37.26 24.87
CA SER A 132 4.38 -37.10 23.59
C SER A 132 4.52 -35.70 23.00
N HIS A 133 5.08 -34.74 23.75
CA HIS A 133 5.25 -33.34 23.36
C HIS A 133 6.69 -33.05 22.95
N ASN A 134 7.09 -33.64 21.83
CA ASN A 134 8.41 -33.48 21.21
C ASN A 134 8.32 -32.94 19.77
N GLY A 135 7.12 -32.54 19.33
CA GLY A 135 6.93 -31.88 18.04
C GLY A 135 7.41 -30.43 18.09
N GLN A 136 7.84 -29.92 16.93
CA GLN A 136 8.29 -28.55 16.76
C GLN A 136 7.53 -27.86 15.62
N HIS A 137 7.16 -26.60 15.84
CA HIS A 137 6.80 -25.67 14.79
C HIS A 137 8.03 -25.42 13.91
N ARG A 138 7.87 -25.57 12.60
CA ARG A 138 8.93 -25.31 11.62
C ARG A 138 8.62 -24.03 10.88
N GLU A 139 9.59 -23.12 10.78
CA GLU A 139 9.42 -21.88 10.00
C GLU A 139 9.06 -22.14 8.54
N SER A 140 9.64 -23.19 7.94
CA SER A 140 9.36 -23.62 6.57
C SER A 140 7.92 -24.09 6.36
N ASN A 141 7.24 -24.50 7.45
CA ASN A 141 5.83 -24.84 7.41
C ASN A 141 5.00 -23.56 7.52
N LYS A 142 4.59 -23.02 6.36
CA LYS A 142 3.73 -21.83 6.26
C LYS A 142 2.26 -22.10 6.58
N ALA A 143 1.93 -23.27 7.15
CA ALA A 143 0.57 -23.58 7.56
C ALA A 143 0.03 -22.62 8.63
N MET A 144 0.91 -21.92 9.36
CA MET A 144 0.53 -20.86 10.29
C MET A 144 1.23 -19.53 10.00
N GLY A 145 0.42 -18.48 9.80
CA GLY A 145 0.85 -17.08 9.70
C GLY A 145 1.11 -16.45 11.07
N LEU A 146 1.59 -15.21 11.10
CA LEU A 146 1.90 -14.50 12.35
C LEU A 146 0.66 -14.33 13.23
N ASP A 147 -0.48 -13.95 12.65
CA ASP A 147 -1.73 -13.73 13.40
C ASP A 147 -2.21 -15.02 14.09
N GLU A 148 -2.10 -16.16 13.41
CA GLU A 148 -2.50 -17.45 13.97
C GLU A 148 -1.58 -17.88 15.12
N LEU A 149 -0.29 -17.55 15.03
CA LEU A 149 0.67 -17.77 16.12
C LEU A 149 0.37 -16.85 17.31
N ARG A 150 0.01 -15.60 17.08
CA ARG A 150 -0.42 -14.67 18.15
C ARG A 150 -1.67 -15.16 18.85
N VAL A 151 -2.69 -15.59 18.11
CA VAL A 151 -3.90 -16.19 18.68
C VAL A 151 -3.57 -17.45 19.49
N LEU A 152 -2.60 -18.24 19.05
CA LEU A 152 -2.14 -19.41 19.80
C LEU A 152 -1.47 -19.00 21.12
N LEU A 153 -0.59 -18.00 21.09
CA LEU A 153 0.12 -17.47 22.25
C LEU A 153 -0.84 -16.83 23.27
N GLU A 154 -1.86 -16.10 22.80
CA GLU A 154 -2.91 -15.55 23.67
C GLU A 154 -3.66 -16.65 24.43
N ARG A 155 -3.95 -17.80 23.78
CA ARG A 155 -4.56 -18.97 24.45
C ARG A 155 -3.63 -19.61 25.47
N LEU A 156 -2.32 -19.44 25.31
CA LEU A 156 -1.30 -19.87 26.26
C LEU A 156 -1.09 -18.83 27.38
N HIS A 157 -1.83 -17.70 27.34
CA HIS A 157 -1.66 -16.56 28.23
C HIS A 157 -0.25 -15.95 28.19
N VAL A 158 0.42 -16.07 27.04
CA VAL A 158 1.70 -15.42 26.75
C VAL A 158 1.40 -14.06 26.13
N THR A 159 1.92 -12.99 26.73
CA THR A 159 1.72 -11.64 26.21
C THR A 159 2.88 -11.20 25.33
N ASP A 160 2.70 -10.10 24.59
CA ASP A 160 3.76 -9.51 23.79
C ASP A 160 4.98 -9.09 24.65
N ASP A 161 4.75 -8.78 25.93
CA ASP A 161 5.81 -8.46 26.90
C ASP A 161 6.72 -9.66 27.22
N ASP A 162 6.18 -10.89 27.14
CA ASP A 162 6.94 -12.13 27.37
C ASP A 162 7.82 -12.52 26.16
N LEU A 163 7.49 -11.99 24.99
CA LEU A 163 8.03 -12.43 23.69
C LEU A 163 8.99 -11.46 23.02
N ASP A 164 9.20 -10.27 23.62
CA ASP A 164 9.99 -9.17 23.06
C ASP A 164 9.82 -9.08 21.53
N LEU A 165 8.59 -8.83 21.07
CA LEU A 165 8.27 -8.79 19.63
C LEU A 165 8.73 -7.48 18.94
N TYR A 166 9.37 -6.59 19.69
CA TYR A 166 9.95 -5.37 19.15
C TYR A 166 11.18 -5.71 18.31
N ILE A 167 11.15 -5.37 17.03
CA ILE A 167 12.30 -5.50 16.14
C ILE A 167 12.99 -4.13 16.09
N PRO A 168 14.15 -3.95 16.74
CA PRO A 168 14.86 -2.70 16.74
C PRO A 168 15.46 -2.42 15.35
N ASP A 169 15.69 -1.13 15.04
CA ASP A 169 16.04 -0.69 13.69
C ASP A 169 17.38 -1.23 13.17
N ASP A 170 18.26 -1.63 14.08
CA ASP A 170 19.56 -2.24 13.81
C ASP A 170 19.46 -3.69 13.31
N GLU A 171 18.36 -4.39 13.59
CA GLU A 171 18.08 -5.73 13.03
C GLU A 171 17.63 -5.68 11.56
N PHE A 172 17.31 -4.50 11.02
CA PHE A 172 17.02 -4.31 9.59
C PHE A 172 18.29 -4.21 8.73
N LEU A 173 19.49 -4.26 9.33
CA LEU A 173 20.78 -4.11 8.64
C LEU A 173 21.33 -5.40 8.03
N ILE A 174 20.48 -6.36 7.69
CA ILE A 174 20.93 -7.58 7.01
C ILE A 174 21.05 -7.29 5.51
N GLU A 175 22.30 -7.09 5.08
CA GLU A 175 22.75 -6.91 3.68
C GLU A 175 22.30 -8.02 2.72
#